data_AF-A0A6D2VYX5-F1
#
_entry.id   AF-A0A6D2VYX5-F1
#
_cell.length_a   1.000
_cell.length_b   1.000
_cell.length_c   1.000
_cell.angle_alpha   90.00
_cell.angle_beta   90.00
_cell.angle_gamma   90.00
#
_symmetry.space_group_name_H-M   'P 1'
#
loop_
_entity.id
_entity.type
_entity.pdbx_description
1 polymer ?
#
loop_
_entity_poly.entity_id
_entity_poly.type
_entity_poly.pdbx_seq_one_letter_code
_entity_poly.pdbx_strand_id
1 'polypeptide(L)'
;MAARQIWARTGAALCRQPSAAPPPAPLWVRAGFRQQLSLTLCPANEGNCGGSAPSTPGRPERAARPSVSEELTAAERQIAELHAAACAAGQLNYVDPATGYVVLTQIAHLQRGECCGSACRHCPYGQVNVKDPSKKKQFNSYFYV
;
A
#
# COMPACT_ATOMS: atom_id res chain seq x y z
N MET A 1 -26.69 65.55 16.86
CA MET A 1 -26.47 64.24 17.51
C MET A 1 -25.41 63.48 16.71
N ALA A 2 -24.55 62.68 17.35
CA ALA A 2 -23.56 61.73 16.77
C ALA A 2 -22.74 62.23 15.52
N ALA A 3 -21.46 62.57 15.56
CA ALA A 3 -20.27 61.99 16.21
C ALA A 3 -19.80 60.64 15.63
N ARG A 4 -18.47 60.55 15.38
CA ARG A 4 -17.55 59.40 15.54
C ARG A 4 -16.93 58.70 14.30
N GLN A 5 -15.64 59.02 14.16
CA GLN A 5 -14.47 58.14 13.96
C GLN A 5 -14.04 57.60 12.58
N ILE A 6 -12.74 57.81 12.36
CA ILE A 6 -11.83 57.17 11.41
C ILE A 6 -11.49 55.75 11.89
N TRP A 7 -11.32 54.79 10.97
CA TRP A 7 -10.29 53.76 11.12
C TRP A 7 -9.85 53.21 9.76
N ALA A 8 -8.54 53.20 9.48
CA ALA A 8 -7.95 52.56 8.30
C ALA A 8 -7.46 51.13 8.63
N ARG A 9 -7.87 50.11 7.85
CA ARG A 9 -7.29 48.75 7.96
C ARG A 9 -6.52 48.36 6.70
N THR A 10 -5.20 48.51 6.83
CA THR A 10 -4.20 47.45 6.62
C THR A 10 -4.49 46.39 5.55
N GLY A 11 -3.65 46.33 4.52
CA GLY A 11 -3.81 45.42 3.39
C GLY A 11 -3.58 43.94 3.70
N ALA A 12 -4.11 43.09 2.82
CA ALA A 12 -3.85 41.66 2.80
C ALA A 12 -2.89 41.32 1.66
N ALA A 13 -1.62 41.09 1.98
CA ALA A 13 -0.67 40.50 1.04
C ALA A 13 -1.06 39.04 0.80
N LEU A 14 -1.60 38.74 -0.39
CA LEU A 14 -1.84 37.38 -0.85
C LEU A 14 -0.51 36.69 -1.15
N CYS A 15 0.09 36.10 -0.11
CA CYS A 15 1.22 35.20 -0.25
C CYS A 15 0.78 33.97 -1.07
N ARG A 16 1.02 34.01 -2.39
CA ARG A 16 0.89 32.82 -3.25
C ARG A 16 1.83 31.74 -2.69
N GLN A 17 1.27 30.62 -2.25
CA GLN A 17 2.08 29.45 -1.91
C GLN A 17 2.79 28.95 -3.19
N PRO A 18 4.11 28.73 -3.16
CA PRO A 18 4.79 28.10 -4.28
C PRO A 18 4.38 26.62 -4.34
N SER A 19 3.85 26.18 -5.49
CA SER A 19 3.61 24.75 -5.73
C SER A 19 4.92 23.99 -5.62
N ALA A 20 4.96 22.97 -4.76
CA ALA A 20 6.10 22.08 -4.67
C ALA A 20 6.31 21.37 -6.02
N ALA A 21 7.50 21.51 -6.61
CA ALA A 21 7.86 20.78 -7.82
C ALA A 21 7.97 19.27 -7.52
N PRO A 22 7.57 18.39 -8.45
CA PRO A 22 7.77 16.96 -8.29
C PRO A 22 9.27 16.62 -8.23
N PRO A 23 9.69 15.65 -7.40
CA PRO A 23 11.10 15.26 -7.29
C PRO A 23 11.60 14.61 -8.59
N PRO A 24 12.91 14.72 -8.90
CA PRO A 24 13.49 14.14 -10.10
C PRO A 24 13.45 12.60 -10.05
N ALA A 25 13.22 11.98 -11.21
CA ALA A 25 13.25 10.53 -11.35
C ALA A 25 14.66 9.96 -11.07
N PRO A 26 14.79 8.80 -10.40
CA PRO A 26 16.09 8.24 -10.04
C PRO A 26 16.85 7.70 -11.27
N LEU A 27 18.08 8.17 -11.44
CA LEU A 27 18.95 7.98 -12.62
C LEU A 27 19.59 6.57 -12.76
N TRP A 28 18.88 5.49 -12.43
CA TRP A 28 19.50 4.16 -12.33
C TRP A 28 18.65 2.97 -12.83
N VAL A 29 18.18 3.02 -14.08
CA VAL A 29 17.75 1.80 -14.79
C VAL A 29 18.41 1.71 -16.18
N ARG A 30 19.66 1.26 -16.23
CA ARG A 30 20.28 0.74 -17.45
C ARG A 30 21.28 -0.40 -17.20
N ALA A 31 20.75 -1.52 -16.71
CA ALA A 31 21.26 -2.87 -16.95
C ALA A 31 20.04 -3.80 -16.87
N GLY A 32 19.70 -4.65 -17.83
CA GLY A 32 20.57 -5.26 -18.85
C GLY A 32 20.82 -6.73 -18.52
N PHE A 33 19.77 -7.50 -18.21
CA PHE A 33 19.89 -8.91 -17.84
C PHE A 33 19.17 -9.80 -18.86
N ARG A 34 19.93 -10.34 -19.82
CA ARG A 34 19.42 -11.29 -20.83
C ARG A 34 19.21 -12.65 -20.18
N GLN A 35 17.97 -12.99 -19.83
CA GLN A 35 17.62 -14.33 -19.37
C GLN A 35 17.66 -15.31 -20.56
N GLN A 36 18.81 -15.95 -20.76
CA GLN A 36 18.97 -16.98 -21.79
C GLN A 36 18.51 -18.32 -21.21
N LEU A 37 17.18 -18.55 -21.22
CA LEU A 37 16.58 -19.80 -20.80
C LEU A 37 16.89 -20.91 -21.82
N SER A 38 17.90 -21.73 -21.52
CA SER A 38 18.20 -22.95 -22.27
C SER A 38 17.18 -24.04 -21.91
N LEU A 39 16.04 -24.07 -22.61
CA LEU A 39 15.12 -25.20 -22.56
C LEU A 39 15.64 -26.31 -23.48
N THR A 40 16.22 -27.35 -22.87
CA THR A 40 16.64 -28.58 -23.56
C THR A 40 15.43 -29.26 -24.22
N LEU A 41 15.55 -29.59 -25.50
CA LEU A 41 14.52 -30.27 -26.28
C LEU A 41 14.59 -31.81 -26.18
N CYS A 42 13.47 -32.42 -26.57
CA CYS A 42 13.29 -33.80 -27.06
C CYS A 42 13.23 -34.97 -26.05
N PRO A 43 12.62 -36.12 -26.43
CA PRO A 43 11.73 -36.39 -27.58
C PRO A 43 10.38 -37.04 -27.21
N ALA A 44 9.54 -37.27 -28.24
CA ALA A 44 8.27 -38.00 -28.13
C ALA A 44 8.43 -39.53 -27.98
N ASN A 45 7.40 -40.20 -27.45
CA ASN A 45 7.06 -41.56 -27.83
C ASN A 45 5.55 -41.69 -28.09
N GLU A 46 5.16 -42.63 -28.97
CA GLU A 46 3.79 -42.86 -29.40
C GLU A 46 3.22 -44.14 -28.76
N GLY A 47 1.90 -44.23 -28.55
CA GLY A 47 1.26 -45.43 -27.98
C GLY A 47 -0.27 -45.44 -28.03
N ASN A 48 -0.86 -46.57 -28.45
CA ASN A 48 -2.27 -46.73 -28.85
C ASN A 48 -2.82 -48.07 -28.25
N CYS A 49 -4.13 -48.40 -28.16
CA CYS A 49 -5.34 -47.77 -28.70
C CYS A 49 -6.61 -48.11 -27.87
N GLY A 50 -7.53 -47.15 -27.73
CA GLY A 50 -8.98 -47.40 -27.67
C GLY A 50 -9.63 -47.78 -26.34
N GLY A 51 -10.94 -47.47 -26.22
CA GLY A 51 -11.84 -48.15 -25.28
C GLY A 51 -12.87 -47.30 -24.51
N SER A 52 -13.96 -46.92 -25.19
CA SER A 52 -15.34 -46.75 -24.65
C SER A 52 -15.65 -45.81 -23.46
N ALA A 53 -16.64 -44.95 -23.67
CA ALA A 53 -17.35 -44.20 -22.60
C ALA A 53 -18.26 -45.13 -21.75
N PRO A 54 -18.77 -44.63 -20.61
CA PRO A 54 -20.17 -44.24 -20.64
C PRO A 54 -20.49 -42.87 -20.02
N SER A 55 -21.71 -42.40 -20.32
CA SER A 55 -22.22 -41.06 -20.02
C SER A 55 -22.77 -40.86 -18.60
N THR A 56 -23.14 -39.61 -18.32
CA THR A 56 -24.01 -39.10 -17.23
C THR A 56 -23.40 -38.83 -15.85
N PRO A 57 -24.01 -37.93 -15.04
CA PRO A 57 -24.71 -36.70 -15.42
C PRO A 57 -24.00 -35.45 -14.85
N GLY A 58 -24.40 -34.27 -15.34
CA GLY A 58 -23.83 -33.00 -14.90
C GLY A 58 -24.01 -32.79 -13.39
N ARG A 59 -22.90 -32.59 -12.68
CA ARG A 59 -22.91 -32.00 -11.33
C ARG A 59 -23.46 -30.58 -11.48
N PRO A 60 -24.62 -30.23 -10.89
CA PRO A 60 -25.06 -28.86 -10.88
C PRO A 60 -24.03 -28.06 -10.07
N GLU A 61 -23.68 -26.91 -10.62
CA GLU A 61 -23.09 -25.78 -9.95
C GLU A 61 -22.15 -26.13 -8.78
N ARG A 62 -20.84 -26.21 -9.09
CA ARG A 62 -19.86 -25.72 -8.13
C ARG A 62 -20.12 -24.20 -8.02
N ALA A 63 -21.16 -23.83 -7.27
CA ALA A 63 -21.40 -22.46 -6.85
C ALA A 63 -20.05 -21.91 -6.43
N ALA A 64 -19.65 -20.81 -7.07
CA ALA A 64 -18.34 -20.24 -6.90
C ALA A 64 -18.24 -19.79 -5.44
N ARG A 65 -17.77 -20.69 -4.57
CA ARG A 65 -17.35 -20.37 -3.21
C ARG A 65 -16.44 -19.16 -3.39
N PRO A 66 -16.75 -17.99 -2.81
CA PRO A 66 -15.86 -16.84 -2.90
C PRO A 66 -14.46 -17.33 -2.54
N SER A 67 -13.54 -17.23 -3.48
CA SER A 67 -12.19 -17.71 -3.30
C SER A 67 -11.61 -17.04 -2.07
N VAL A 68 -10.85 -17.80 -1.27
CA VAL A 68 -10.30 -17.41 0.04
C VAL A 68 -9.20 -16.35 -0.10
N SER A 69 -9.63 -15.18 -0.55
CA SER A 69 -8.86 -14.00 -0.90
C SER A 69 -9.82 -12.84 -0.76
N GLU A 70 -10.20 -12.56 0.49
CA GLU A 70 -11.01 -11.41 0.85
C GLU A 70 -10.24 -10.16 0.41
N GLU A 71 -10.71 -9.52 -0.66
CA GLU A 71 -10.06 -8.35 -1.22
C GLU A 71 -10.06 -7.23 -0.20
N LEU A 72 -8.88 -6.67 0.09
CA LEU A 72 -8.71 -5.44 0.88
C LEU A 72 -9.80 -4.43 0.51
N THR A 73 -10.44 -3.81 1.52
CA THR A 73 -11.45 -2.78 1.27
C THR A 73 -10.85 -1.61 0.46
N ALA A 74 -11.69 -0.84 -0.22
CA ALA A 74 -11.22 0.32 -1.00
C ALA A 74 -10.36 1.29 -0.16
N ALA A 75 -10.70 1.50 1.11
CA ALA A 75 -9.91 2.29 2.04
C ALA A 75 -8.55 1.64 2.37
N GLU A 76 -8.51 0.33 2.63
CA GLU A 76 -7.25 -0.37 2.91
C GLU A 76 -6.31 -0.42 1.70
N ARG A 77 -6.86 -0.55 0.48
CA ARG A 77 -6.07 -0.42 -0.76
C ARG A 77 -5.45 0.97 -0.88
N GLN A 78 -6.24 2.02 -0.65
CA GLN A 78 -5.75 3.41 -0.67
C GLN A 78 -4.67 3.66 0.42
N ILE A 79 -4.80 3.06 1.60
CA ILE A 79 -3.77 3.11 2.66
C ILE A 79 -2.46 2.46 2.18
N ALA A 80 -2.55 1.28 1.57
CA ALA A 80 -1.37 0.56 1.06
C ALA A 80 -0.69 1.31 -0.10
N GLU A 81 -1.47 1.88 -1.02
CA GLU A 81 -0.97 2.71 -2.13
C GLU A 81 -0.27 3.98 -1.65
N LEU A 82 -0.90 4.74 -0.74
CA LEU A 82 -0.30 5.96 -0.17
C LEU A 82 0.97 5.66 0.63
N HIS A 83 0.98 4.55 1.36
CA HIS A 83 2.18 4.07 2.05
C HIS A 83 3.31 3.73 1.05
N ALA A 84 3.00 2.96 0.00
CA ALA A 84 3.98 2.58 -1.01
C ALA A 84 4.54 3.80 -1.76
N ALA A 85 3.69 4.76 -2.11
CA ALA A 85 4.09 6.03 -2.73
C ALA A 85 4.99 6.87 -1.80
N ALA A 86 4.64 7.00 -0.53
CA ALA A 86 5.45 7.71 0.46
C ALA A 86 6.82 7.03 0.65
N CYS A 87 6.86 5.70 0.74
CA CYS A 87 8.10 4.94 0.79
C CYS A 87 8.96 5.13 -0.47
N ALA A 88 8.38 5.06 -1.67
CA ALA A 88 9.09 5.28 -2.93
C ALA A 88 9.64 6.71 -3.08
N ALA A 89 8.93 7.70 -2.52
CA ALA A 89 9.36 9.10 -2.47
C ALA A 89 10.35 9.40 -1.32
N GLY A 90 10.73 8.42 -0.50
CA GLY A 90 11.59 8.61 0.67
C GLY A 90 10.94 9.41 1.82
N GLN A 91 9.62 9.58 1.79
CA GLN A 91 8.89 10.32 2.82
C GLN A 91 8.77 9.51 4.12
N LEU A 92 8.91 10.19 5.24
CA LEU A 92 8.89 9.57 6.57
C LEU A 92 7.47 9.36 7.12
N ASN A 93 6.46 9.97 6.50
CA ASN A 93 5.07 9.87 6.90
C ASN A 93 4.12 10.11 5.72
N TYR A 94 2.88 9.69 5.89
CA TYR A 94 1.73 10.01 5.04
C TYR A 94 0.50 10.25 5.91
N VAL A 95 -0.55 10.87 5.37
CA VAL A 95 -1.84 11.01 6.05
C VAL A 95 -2.71 9.80 5.69
N ASP A 96 -3.21 9.09 6.71
CA ASP A 96 -4.16 8.00 6.51
C ASP A 96 -5.54 8.55 6.06
N PRO A 97 -6.06 8.14 4.89
CA PRO A 97 -7.37 8.59 4.42
C PRO A 97 -8.53 8.12 5.30
N ALA A 98 -8.38 7.04 6.07
CA ALA A 98 -9.46 6.48 6.90
C ALA A 98 -9.62 7.19 8.27
N THR A 99 -8.52 7.61 8.91
CA THR A 99 -8.54 8.24 10.25
C THR A 99 -8.05 9.69 10.28
N GLY A 100 -7.46 10.19 9.20
CA GLY A 100 -6.82 11.51 9.15
C GLY A 100 -5.50 11.62 9.94
N TYR A 101 -4.99 10.53 10.52
CA TYR A 101 -3.75 10.56 11.30
C TYR A 101 -2.50 10.57 10.40
N VAL A 102 -1.47 11.28 10.87
CA VAL A 102 -0.11 11.19 10.30
C VAL A 102 0.51 9.86 10.72
N VAL A 103 0.71 8.97 9.75
CA VAL A 103 1.27 7.62 9.96
C VAL A 103 2.72 7.59 9.48
N LEU A 104 3.63 7.14 10.34
CA LEU A 104 5.03 6.91 9.98
C LEU A 104 5.15 5.77 8.96
N THR A 105 6.02 5.96 7.96
CA THR A 105 6.34 4.91 6.98
C THR A 105 7.26 3.85 7.58
N GLN A 106 7.37 2.70 6.90
CA GLN A 106 8.29 1.63 7.31
C GLN A 106 9.73 2.14 7.28
N ILE A 107 10.08 2.97 6.28
CA ILE A 107 11.39 3.62 6.16
C ILE A 107 11.68 4.50 7.38
N ALA A 108 10.72 5.28 7.88
CA ALA A 108 10.91 6.08 9.09
C ALA A 108 11.16 5.24 10.35
N HIS A 109 10.56 4.05 10.44
CA HIS A 109 10.87 3.11 11.51
C HIS A 109 12.25 2.48 11.35
N LEU A 110 12.63 2.07 10.14
CA LEU A 110 13.96 1.52 9.85
C LEU A 110 15.09 2.54 10.11
N GLN A 111 14.88 3.80 9.74
CA GLN A 111 15.82 4.90 10.06
C GLN A 111 15.92 5.18 11.57
N ARG A 112 14.81 5.03 12.31
CA ARG A 112 14.79 5.16 13.77
C ARG A 112 15.46 3.98 14.49
N GLY A 113 15.39 2.78 13.92
CA GLY A 113 15.91 1.55 14.52
C GLY A 113 14.99 0.88 15.55
N GLU A 114 13.85 1.48 15.92
CA GLU A 114 12.95 0.95 16.96
C GLU A 114 11.46 1.28 16.75
N CYS A 115 10.60 0.61 17.53
CA CYS A 115 9.16 0.87 17.58
C CYS A 115 8.86 2.18 18.32
N CYS A 116 8.17 3.12 17.69
CA CYS A 116 7.79 4.40 18.32
C CYS A 116 6.75 4.29 19.47
N GLY A 117 6.06 3.15 19.59
CA GLY A 117 5.02 2.94 20.62
C GLY A 117 3.63 3.52 20.29
N SER A 118 3.43 4.13 19.13
CA SER A 118 2.18 4.81 18.73
C SER A 118 1.21 3.96 17.88
N ALA A 119 1.34 2.63 17.88
CA ALA A 119 0.49 1.70 17.11
C ALA A 119 0.35 2.04 15.60
N CYS A 120 1.48 2.41 14.98
CA CYS A 120 1.57 2.73 13.56
C CYS A 120 1.25 1.52 12.67
N ARG A 121 0.62 1.79 11.51
CA ARG A 121 0.15 0.75 10.58
C ARG A 121 1.27 -0.10 9.99
N HIS A 122 2.45 0.47 9.76
CA HIS A 122 3.55 -0.18 9.05
C HIS A 122 4.81 -0.32 9.94
N CYS A 123 4.61 -0.66 11.21
CA CYS A 123 5.70 -0.88 12.15
C CYS A 123 6.40 -2.23 11.84
N PRO A 124 7.67 -2.25 11.39
CA PRO A 124 8.39 -3.50 11.10
C PRO A 124 8.75 -4.27 12.38
N TYR A 125 8.59 -3.64 13.56
CA TYR A 125 8.98 -4.16 14.87
C TYR A 125 7.78 -4.69 15.67
N GLY A 126 6.75 -5.26 15.04
CA GLY A 126 5.70 -6.00 15.75
C GLY A 126 4.85 -5.18 16.75
N GLN A 127 4.87 -3.85 16.68
CA GLN A 127 4.30 -2.95 17.69
C GLN A 127 4.83 -3.18 19.14
N VAL A 128 6.06 -3.69 19.32
CA VAL A 128 6.59 -4.09 20.65
C VAL A 128 6.53 -3.00 21.73
N ASN A 129 6.80 -1.74 21.39
CA ASN A 129 6.81 -0.63 22.35
C ASN A 129 5.42 -0.02 22.63
N VAL A 130 4.33 -0.57 22.09
CA VAL A 130 2.97 -0.13 22.41
C VAL A 130 2.59 -0.66 23.80
N LYS A 131 2.67 0.22 24.81
CA LYS A 131 2.46 -0.14 26.23
C LYS A 131 1.02 -0.51 26.57
N ASP A 132 0.06 0.14 25.92
CA ASP A 132 -1.38 -0.07 26.13
C ASP A 132 -1.88 -1.22 25.24
N PRO A 133 -2.29 -2.37 25.79
CA PRO A 133 -2.75 -3.50 24.99
C PRO A 133 -4.00 -3.15 24.17
N SER A 134 -4.84 -2.25 24.67
CA SER A 134 -6.07 -1.79 23.99
C SER A 134 -5.80 -0.96 22.73
N LYS A 135 -4.55 -0.49 22.55
CA LYS A 135 -4.08 0.23 21.35
C LYS A 135 -3.34 -0.68 20.37
N LYS A 136 -3.03 -1.93 20.73
CA LYS A 136 -2.40 -2.88 19.82
C LYS A 136 -3.40 -3.31 18.76
N LYS A 137 -2.96 -3.28 17.51
CA LYS A 137 -3.77 -3.55 16.32
C LYS A 137 -3.52 -4.95 15.79
N GLN A 138 -4.47 -5.48 15.02
CA GLN A 138 -4.30 -6.79 14.40
C GLN A 138 -3.60 -6.63 13.03
N PHE A 139 -2.73 -7.58 12.68
CA PHE A 139 -2.07 -7.57 11.37
C PHE A 139 -2.96 -8.28 10.33
N ASN A 140 -3.43 -7.57 9.30
CA ASN A 140 -4.33 -8.09 8.26
C ASN A 140 -3.59 -8.73 7.05
N SER A 141 -2.35 -9.17 7.24
CA SER A 141 -1.35 -9.56 6.22
C SER A 141 -0.67 -8.43 5.44
N TYR A 142 -1.27 -7.24 5.34
CA TYR A 142 -0.67 -6.06 4.68
C TYR A 142 -0.14 -5.02 5.67
N PHE A 143 -0.93 -4.70 6.70
CA PHE A 143 -0.59 -3.73 7.73
C PHE A 143 -1.41 -3.95 9.01
N TYR A 144 -1.19 -3.11 10.02
CA TYR A 144 -1.92 -3.14 11.28
C TYR A 144 -3.23 -2.33 11.20
N VAL A 145 -4.36 -2.99 11.43
CA VAL A 145 -5.72 -2.42 11.54
C VAL A 145 -6.19 -2.35 12.99
#